data_AF-A0A7Y2K718-F1
#
_entry.id   AF-A0A7Y2K718-F1
#
_cell.length_a   1.000
_cell.length_b   1.000
_cell.length_c   1.000
_cell.angle_alpha   90.00
_cell.angle_beta   90.00
_cell.angle_gamma   90.00
#
_symmetry.space_group_name_H-M   'P 1'
#
loop_
_entity.id
_entity.type
_entity.pdbx_description
1 polymer ?
#
loop_
_entity_poly.entity_id
_entity_poly.type
_entity_poly.pdbx_seq_one_letter_code
_entity_poly.pdbx_strand_id
1 'polypeptide(L)'
;MIDWIKNIFEKREEREILKWETNDSILEFLLQNIDNKGTLKECAQTLPDEKKSEDEIKFVPGLMDAMLSVDDSEESKTRIKKLTELIRKVSKYGDEQSKSDFYREITENQGVIGIIDEFLQKLVQLSLPVKPYLFKYANNLATKTNNRNSVKFGIAIIGLCQNKKPIENLKILGLHEEFTVFSTIALSYLSNNLIQDLWQLAKKVNGWGKIQIVDRLAEMDLPDVIIDWLV
;
A
#
# COMPACT_ATOMS: atom_id res chain seq x y z
N MET A 1 25.49 -23.79 31.84
CA MET A 1 25.57 -22.96 30.61
C MET A 1 24.30 -23.15 29.76
N ILE A 2 23.10 -23.03 30.35
CA ILE A 2 21.81 -23.30 29.67
C ILE A 2 20.73 -22.24 30.01
N ASP A 3 20.93 -21.35 31.01
CA ASP A 3 19.91 -20.36 31.39
C ASP A 3 19.78 -19.15 30.46
N TRP A 4 20.81 -18.79 29.70
CA TRP A 4 20.72 -17.65 28.78
C TRP A 4 19.83 -17.94 27.56
N ILE A 5 19.80 -19.19 27.09
CA ILE A 5 18.95 -19.58 25.94
C ILE A 5 17.47 -19.63 26.35
N LYS A 6 17.16 -20.02 27.59
CA LYS A 6 15.79 -19.89 28.13
C LYS A 6 15.34 -18.43 28.21
N ASN A 7 16.21 -17.52 28.64
CA ASN A 7 15.87 -16.09 28.71
C ASN A 7 15.70 -15.39 27.35
N ILE A 8 16.25 -15.93 26.25
CA ILE A 8 15.98 -15.41 24.89
C ILE A 8 14.60 -15.90 24.38
N PHE A 9 14.11 -17.03 24.88
CA PHE A 9 12.84 -17.62 24.46
C PHE A 9 11.65 -17.31 25.38
N GLU A 10 11.86 -16.85 26.63
CA GLU A 10 10.79 -16.77 27.66
C GLU A 10 10.19 -15.39 27.94
N LYS A 11 10.52 -14.32 27.19
CA LYS A 11 9.74 -13.05 27.26
C LYS A 11 9.62 -12.34 25.91
N ARG A 12 8.80 -12.87 25.00
CA ARG A 12 7.94 -11.95 24.26
C ARG A 12 6.83 -11.58 25.23
N GLU A 13 7.02 -10.49 25.99
CA GLU A 13 5.87 -9.85 26.61
C GLU A 13 4.87 -9.60 25.47
N GLU A 14 3.71 -10.24 25.53
CA GLU A 14 2.61 -10.01 24.60
C GLU A 14 2.33 -8.51 24.65
N ARG A 15 2.78 -7.79 23.63
CA ARG A 15 2.58 -6.35 23.52
C ARG A 15 1.10 -6.15 23.33
N GLU A 16 0.53 -5.16 23.99
CA GLU A 16 -0.89 -4.80 23.82
C GLU A 16 -1.27 -4.77 22.33
N ILE A 17 -2.36 -5.47 22.00
CA ILE A 17 -2.90 -5.55 20.64
C ILE A 17 -3.45 -4.17 20.30
N LEU A 18 -2.80 -3.50 19.34
CA LEU A 18 -3.24 -2.20 18.87
C LEU A 18 -4.53 -2.36 18.08
N LYS A 19 -5.58 -1.66 18.49
CA LYS A 19 -6.80 -1.52 17.70
C LYS A 19 -6.64 -0.38 16.71
N TRP A 20 -6.26 -0.72 15.47
CA TRP A 20 -6.00 0.26 14.41
C TRP A 20 -7.11 0.35 13.35
N GLU A 21 -8.01 -0.64 13.29
CA GLU A 21 -9.12 -0.62 12.34
C GLU A 21 -10.12 0.49 12.67
N THR A 22 -10.42 1.35 11.69
CA THR A 22 -11.37 2.47 11.82
C THR A 22 -12.26 2.61 10.59
N ASN A 23 -13.47 3.15 10.80
CA ASN A 23 -14.35 3.59 9.71
C ASN A 23 -14.05 5.03 9.25
N ASP A 24 -13.35 5.83 10.07
CA ASP A 24 -12.83 7.13 9.65
C ASP A 24 -11.54 6.92 8.84
N SER A 25 -11.63 6.14 7.77
CA SER A 25 -10.50 5.70 6.98
C SER A 25 -10.16 6.67 5.86
N ILE A 26 -8.94 6.56 5.33
CA ILE A 26 -8.53 7.28 4.11
C ILE A 26 -9.48 6.96 2.96
N LEU A 27 -9.92 5.71 2.81
CA LEU A 27 -10.87 5.34 1.76
C LEU A 27 -12.19 6.11 1.89
N GLU A 28 -12.78 6.16 3.09
CA GLU A 28 -14.03 6.89 3.34
C GLU A 28 -13.83 8.41 3.14
N PHE A 29 -12.69 8.94 3.57
CA PHE A 29 -12.33 10.33 3.32
C PHE A 29 -12.28 10.65 1.82
N LEU A 30 -11.62 9.81 1.01
CA LEU A 30 -11.57 10.00 -0.43
C LEU A 30 -12.96 9.89 -1.07
N LEU A 31 -13.76 8.89 -0.69
CA LEU A 31 -15.13 8.71 -1.16
C LEU A 31 -16.01 9.95 -0.95
N GLN A 32 -15.92 10.58 0.22
CA GLN A 32 -16.69 11.79 0.55
C GLN A 32 -16.21 13.03 -0.21
N ASN A 33 -15.01 12.98 -0.79
CA ASN A 33 -14.38 14.10 -1.47
C ASN A 33 -14.24 13.89 -2.99
N ILE A 34 -14.95 12.93 -3.57
CA ILE A 34 -15.13 12.82 -5.02
C ILE A 34 -16.21 13.81 -5.48
N ASP A 35 -15.95 14.53 -6.57
CA ASP A 35 -16.90 15.45 -7.20
C ASP A 35 -17.82 14.75 -8.23
N ASN A 36 -18.68 15.54 -8.89
CA ASN A 36 -19.60 15.02 -9.91
C ASN A 36 -18.92 14.54 -11.21
N LYS A 37 -17.64 14.86 -11.42
CA LYS A 37 -16.82 14.38 -12.54
C LYS A 37 -16.05 13.12 -12.18
N GLY A 38 -16.12 12.67 -10.92
CA GLY A 38 -15.40 11.52 -10.44
C GLY A 38 -13.93 11.82 -10.13
N THR A 39 -13.57 13.09 -9.92
CA THR A 39 -12.24 13.57 -9.51
C THR A 39 -12.23 13.96 -8.04
N LEU A 40 -11.05 13.91 -7.40
CA LEU A 40 -10.92 14.37 -6.02
C LEU A 40 -10.96 15.90 -5.95
N LYS A 41 -11.72 16.42 -4.97
CA LYS A 41 -11.71 17.84 -4.60
C LYS A 41 -10.32 18.24 -4.12
N GLU A 42 -9.97 19.52 -4.29
CA GLU A 42 -8.67 20.07 -3.87
C GLU A 42 -8.40 19.87 -2.36
N CYS A 43 -9.43 19.95 -1.51
CA CYS A 43 -9.28 19.68 -0.08
C CYS A 43 -8.86 18.24 0.25
N ALA A 44 -8.99 17.31 -0.69
CA ALA A 44 -8.62 15.91 -0.53
C ALA A 44 -7.14 15.64 -0.83
N GLN A 45 -6.39 16.63 -1.36
CA GLN A 45 -4.96 16.51 -1.65
C GLN A 45 -4.11 16.38 -0.38
N THR A 46 -4.63 16.86 0.76
CA THR A 46 -4.03 16.67 2.09
C THR A 46 -4.77 15.54 2.79
N LEU A 47 -4.06 14.43 3.03
CA LEU A 47 -4.65 13.28 3.71
C LEU A 47 -4.90 13.56 5.22
N PRO A 48 -5.84 12.83 5.85
CA PRO A 48 -6.18 13.02 7.27
C PRO A 48 -5.02 12.78 8.27
N ASP A 49 -4.00 12.00 7.89
CA ASP A 49 -2.81 11.74 8.71
C ASP A 49 -1.68 12.76 8.50
N GLU A 50 -1.85 13.74 7.60
CA GLU A 50 -0.84 14.79 7.40
C GLU A 50 -0.83 15.75 8.57
N LYS A 51 0.31 15.82 9.23
CA LYS A 51 0.59 16.90 10.17
C LYS A 51 0.69 18.20 9.37
N LYS A 52 -0.07 19.21 9.78
CA LYS A 52 0.09 20.59 9.29
C LYS A 52 1.35 21.18 9.91
N SER A 53 2.53 20.82 9.40
CA SER A 53 3.77 21.53 9.68
C SER A 53 3.99 22.60 8.61
N GLU A 54 4.34 23.82 9.02
CA GLU A 54 4.62 24.97 8.14
C GLU A 54 6.08 25.00 7.66
N ASP A 55 7.00 24.31 8.34
CA ASP A 55 8.46 24.41 8.13
C ASP A 55 9.14 23.18 7.49
N GLU A 56 8.38 22.16 7.08
CA GLU A 56 8.94 20.99 6.39
C GLU A 56 8.87 21.15 4.86
N ILE A 57 9.96 20.81 4.16
CA ILE A 57 9.96 20.68 2.70
C ILE A 57 8.95 19.58 2.34
N LYS A 58 7.78 19.98 1.82
CA LYS A 58 6.75 19.06 1.37
C LYS A 58 7.05 18.60 -0.06
N PHE A 59 7.36 17.32 -0.21
CA PHE A 59 7.34 16.67 -1.51
C PHE A 59 5.89 16.55 -2.00
N VAL A 60 5.69 16.57 -3.32
CA VAL A 60 4.40 16.20 -3.92
C VAL A 60 4.06 14.77 -3.48
N PRO A 61 2.81 14.46 -3.06
CA PRO A 61 2.45 13.10 -2.69
C PRO A 61 2.86 12.08 -3.77
N GLY A 62 3.36 10.92 -3.36
CA GLY A 62 3.90 9.90 -4.27
C GLY A 62 5.29 10.17 -4.88
N LEU A 63 5.79 11.42 -4.93
CA LEU A 63 7.12 11.72 -5.49
C LEU A 63 8.25 11.06 -4.70
N MET A 64 8.17 11.12 -3.37
CA MET A 64 9.22 10.57 -2.52
C MET A 64 9.34 9.06 -2.72
N ASP A 65 8.22 8.35 -2.85
CA ASP A 65 8.23 6.91 -3.11
C ASP A 65 8.89 6.56 -4.46
N ALA A 66 8.68 7.39 -5.48
CA ALA A 66 9.30 7.22 -6.80
C ALA A 66 10.81 7.52 -6.79
N MET A 67 11.30 8.32 -5.84
CA MET A 67 12.70 8.75 -5.74
C MET A 67 13.54 7.90 -4.77
N LEU A 68 12.90 7.13 -3.88
CA LEU A 68 13.61 6.30 -2.92
C LEU A 68 14.34 5.16 -3.63
N SER A 69 15.67 5.22 -3.60
CA SER A 69 16.55 4.12 -4.03
C SER A 69 16.43 2.93 -3.08
N VAL A 70 16.66 1.73 -3.62
CA VAL A 70 16.79 0.50 -2.85
C VAL A 70 17.90 0.67 -1.79
N ASP A 71 17.52 0.60 -0.52
CA ASP A 71 18.44 0.66 0.61
C ASP A 71 18.87 -0.76 1.03
N ASP A 72 20.09 -1.17 0.67
CA ASP A 72 20.66 -2.49 1.00
C ASP A 72 21.23 -2.56 2.44
N SER A 73 20.86 -1.63 3.32
CA SER A 73 21.32 -1.61 4.71
C SER A 73 20.89 -2.87 5.49
N GLU A 74 21.70 -3.23 6.50
CA GLU A 74 21.36 -4.33 7.40
C GLU A 74 20.08 -4.07 8.20
N GLU A 75 19.74 -2.80 8.44
CA GLU A 75 18.47 -2.41 9.07
C GLU A 75 17.29 -2.77 8.15
N SER A 76 17.35 -2.38 6.88
CA SER A 76 16.34 -2.68 5.87
C SER A 76 16.16 -4.19 5.69
N LYS A 77 17.24 -4.96 5.58
CA LYS A 77 17.21 -6.44 5.54
C LYS A 77 16.56 -7.04 6.79
N THR A 78 16.87 -6.52 7.97
CA THR A 78 16.29 -6.99 9.23
C THR A 78 14.79 -6.71 9.29
N ARG A 79 14.37 -5.52 8.85
CA ARG A 79 12.96 -5.12 8.79
C ARG A 79 12.18 -5.98 7.80
N ILE A 80 12.72 -6.22 6.61
CA ILE A 80 12.09 -7.11 5.61
C ILE A 80 11.88 -8.51 6.19
N LYS A 81 12.90 -9.09 6.84
CA LYS A 81 12.78 -10.41 7.50
C LYS A 81 11.68 -10.40 8.57
N LYS A 82 11.61 -9.35 9.40
CA LYS A 82 10.59 -9.18 10.43
C LYS A 82 9.19 -9.10 9.84
N LEU A 83 8.94 -8.21 8.88
CA LEU A 83 7.64 -8.04 8.22
C LEU A 83 7.19 -9.33 7.51
N THR A 84 8.11 -10.02 6.84
CA THR A 84 7.86 -11.28 6.16
C THR A 84 7.40 -12.37 7.14
N GLU A 85 8.08 -12.49 8.29
CA GLU A 85 7.71 -13.47 9.33
C GLU A 85 6.33 -13.17 9.93
N LEU A 86 6.01 -11.90 10.16
CA LEU A 86 4.71 -11.48 10.66
C LEU A 86 3.60 -11.85 9.68
N ILE A 87 3.76 -11.53 8.38
CA ILE A 87 2.77 -11.89 7.36
C ILE A 87 2.63 -13.40 7.19
N ARG A 88 3.72 -14.16 7.31
CA ARG A 88 3.67 -15.63 7.30
C ARG A 88 2.77 -16.17 8.41
N LYS A 89 2.86 -15.63 9.63
CA LYS A 89 1.99 -16.01 10.74
C LYS A 89 0.54 -15.59 10.54
N VAL A 90 0.30 -14.37 10.06
CA VAL A 90 -1.05 -13.88 9.72
C VAL A 90 -1.68 -14.77 8.66
N SER A 91 -0.95 -15.07 7.58
CA SER A 91 -1.42 -15.89 6.48
C SER A 91 -1.80 -17.31 6.91
N LYS A 92 -0.94 -17.98 7.70
CA LYS A 92 -1.17 -19.37 8.12
C LYS A 92 -2.20 -19.52 9.24
N TYR A 93 -2.20 -18.61 10.21
CA TYR A 93 -2.90 -18.80 11.48
C TYR A 93 -3.87 -17.68 11.84
N GLY A 94 -3.88 -16.57 11.08
CA GLY A 94 -4.68 -15.41 11.44
C GLY A 94 -4.21 -14.68 12.71
N ASP A 95 -2.94 -14.89 13.11
CA ASP A 95 -2.36 -14.44 14.39
C ASP A 95 -2.55 -12.94 14.65
N GLU A 96 -3.34 -12.59 15.66
CA GLU A 96 -3.72 -11.20 15.97
C GLU A 96 -2.54 -10.36 16.44
N GLN A 97 -1.61 -10.96 17.21
CA GLN A 97 -0.41 -10.25 17.63
C GLN A 97 0.45 -9.87 16.42
N SER A 98 0.62 -10.78 15.46
CA SER A 98 1.40 -10.50 14.25
C SER A 98 0.74 -9.44 13.36
N LYS A 99 -0.60 -9.35 13.35
CA LYS A 99 -1.30 -8.24 12.69
C LYS A 99 -0.99 -6.91 13.38
N SER A 100 -1.14 -6.85 14.70
CA SER A 100 -0.81 -5.65 15.49
C SER A 100 0.64 -5.22 15.31
N ASP A 101 1.58 -6.16 15.42
CA ASP A 101 3.02 -5.89 15.30
C ASP A 101 3.41 -5.47 13.86
N PHE A 102 2.78 -6.05 12.84
CA PHE A 102 3.01 -5.64 11.45
C PHE A 102 2.51 -4.23 11.21
N TYR A 103 1.28 -3.92 11.64
CA TYR A 103 0.73 -2.56 11.54
C TYR A 103 1.67 -1.56 12.21
N ARG A 104 2.08 -1.84 13.44
CA ARG A 104 3.01 -0.99 14.20
C ARG A 104 4.30 -0.74 13.45
N GLU A 105 4.90 -1.79 12.90
CA GLU A 105 6.16 -1.68 12.18
C GLU A 105 6.05 -0.75 10.95
N ILE A 106 4.96 -0.84 10.19
CA ILE A 106 4.77 -0.02 8.99
C ILE A 106 4.27 1.41 9.26
N THR A 107 3.74 1.69 10.45
CA THR A 107 3.19 3.02 10.78
C THR A 107 4.10 3.84 11.68
N GLU A 108 4.93 3.23 12.51
CA GLU A 108 5.77 3.93 13.50
C GLU A 108 7.23 4.12 13.07
N ASN A 109 7.69 3.45 12.00
CA ASN A 109 9.07 3.52 11.54
C ASN A 109 9.21 4.33 10.24
N GLN A 110 10.25 5.16 10.18
CA GLN A 110 10.61 5.93 9.00
C GLN A 110 11.25 5.02 7.92
N GLY A 111 11.13 5.42 6.66
CA GLY A 111 11.75 4.73 5.52
C GLY A 111 11.16 3.37 5.16
N VAL A 112 10.11 2.92 5.85
CA VAL A 112 9.50 1.59 5.63
C VAL A 112 8.90 1.40 4.24
N ILE A 113 8.59 2.49 3.53
CA ILE A 113 8.11 2.40 2.13
C ILE A 113 9.23 1.97 1.18
N GLY A 114 10.48 2.39 1.42
CA GLY A 114 11.62 2.07 0.54
C GLY A 114 11.95 0.58 0.46
N ILE A 115 11.46 -0.24 1.40
CA ILE A 115 11.68 -1.70 1.41
C ILE A 115 10.51 -2.50 0.84
N ILE A 116 9.44 -1.86 0.37
CA ILE A 116 8.18 -2.54 0.03
C ILE A 116 8.38 -3.56 -1.11
N ASP A 117 9.15 -3.23 -2.14
CA ASP A 117 9.36 -4.09 -3.30
C ASP A 117 10.11 -5.38 -2.92
N GLU A 118 11.22 -5.26 -2.19
CA GLU A 118 11.97 -6.42 -1.70
C GLU A 118 11.13 -7.29 -0.76
N PHE A 119 10.33 -6.66 0.10
CA PHE A 119 9.39 -7.35 0.95
C PHE A 119 8.36 -8.16 0.14
N LEU A 120 7.76 -7.57 -0.89
CA LEU A 120 6.81 -8.28 -1.77
C LEU A 120 7.49 -9.44 -2.52
N GLN A 121 8.72 -9.24 -3.00
CA GLN A 121 9.50 -10.32 -3.62
C GLN A 121 9.69 -11.51 -2.68
N LYS A 122 9.98 -11.25 -1.39
CA LYS A 122 10.05 -12.31 -0.36
C LYS A 122 8.71 -13.00 -0.15
N LEU A 123 7.60 -12.27 -0.15
CA LEU A 123 6.27 -12.88 -0.02
C LEU A 123 5.93 -13.80 -1.20
N VAL A 124 6.27 -13.40 -2.42
CA VAL A 124 6.08 -14.23 -3.63
C VAL A 124 6.87 -15.53 -3.50
N GLN A 125 8.12 -15.47 -3.06
CA GLN A 125 8.97 -16.66 -2.85
C GLN A 125 8.39 -17.64 -1.81
N LEU A 126 7.67 -17.14 -0.80
CA LEU A 126 7.10 -17.98 0.26
C LEU A 126 5.80 -18.70 -0.13
N SER A 127 5.15 -18.33 -1.23
CA SER A 127 3.89 -18.95 -1.70
C SER A 127 2.85 -19.10 -0.57
N LEU A 128 2.59 -17.99 0.13
CA LEU A 128 1.74 -17.98 1.32
C LEU A 128 0.25 -18.22 0.99
N PRO A 129 -0.51 -18.93 1.84
CA PRO A 129 -1.94 -19.08 1.66
C PRO A 129 -2.67 -17.73 1.77
N VAL A 130 -3.37 -17.36 0.70
CA VAL A 130 -4.13 -16.10 0.62
C VAL A 130 -5.38 -16.13 1.52
N LYS A 131 -6.04 -17.28 1.58
CA LYS A 131 -7.27 -17.48 2.37
C LYS A 131 -7.01 -18.39 3.58
N PRO A 132 -7.76 -18.20 4.68
CA PRO A 132 -8.83 -17.20 4.84
C PRO A 132 -8.34 -15.83 5.32
N TYR A 133 -7.09 -15.71 5.78
CA TYR A 133 -6.66 -14.58 6.61
C TYR A 133 -5.94 -13.46 5.88
N LEU A 134 -4.96 -13.79 5.02
CA LEU A 134 -4.07 -12.80 4.41
C LEU A 134 -4.83 -11.76 3.60
N PHE A 135 -5.75 -12.19 2.74
CA PHE A 135 -6.58 -11.28 1.96
C PHE A 135 -7.41 -10.33 2.83
N LYS A 136 -8.07 -10.85 3.87
CA LYS A 136 -8.90 -10.03 4.76
C LYS A 136 -8.06 -8.98 5.46
N TYR A 137 -6.88 -9.38 5.97
CA TYR A 137 -5.96 -8.47 6.64
C TYR A 137 -5.44 -7.38 5.69
N ALA A 138 -4.95 -7.74 4.50
CA ALA A 138 -4.49 -6.79 3.50
C ALA A 138 -5.60 -5.81 3.05
N ASN A 139 -6.83 -6.32 2.88
CA ASN A 139 -7.99 -5.48 2.59
C ASN A 139 -8.30 -4.50 3.72
N ASN A 140 -8.19 -4.91 4.99
CA ASN A 140 -8.39 -4.01 6.12
C ASN A 140 -7.29 -2.95 6.20
N LEU A 141 -6.02 -3.30 5.95
CA LEU A 141 -4.93 -2.32 5.84
C LEU A 141 -5.21 -1.28 4.74
N ALA A 142 -5.78 -1.68 3.60
CA ALA A 142 -6.08 -0.75 2.52
C ALA A 142 -7.33 0.13 2.76
N THR A 143 -8.30 -0.34 3.55
CA THR A 143 -9.67 0.24 3.56
C THR A 143 -10.18 0.68 4.92
N LYS A 144 -9.53 0.27 6.02
CA LYS A 144 -9.97 0.47 7.40
C LYS A 144 -8.90 1.13 8.27
N THR A 145 -8.12 2.04 7.70
CA THR A 145 -7.08 2.80 8.42
C THR A 145 -7.09 4.27 7.98
N ASN A 146 -6.62 5.14 8.86
CA ASN A 146 -6.32 6.53 8.54
C ASN A 146 -4.82 6.77 8.25
N ASN A 147 -3.97 5.74 8.24
CA ASN A 147 -2.53 5.87 8.01
C ASN A 147 -2.13 5.51 6.57
N ARG A 148 -1.44 6.41 5.87
CA ARG A 148 -1.05 6.23 4.45
C ARG A 148 -0.14 5.02 4.21
N ASN A 149 0.79 4.72 5.11
CA ASN A 149 1.72 3.61 4.93
C ASN A 149 0.96 2.29 5.01
N SER A 150 0.02 2.19 5.95
CA SER A 150 -0.88 1.04 6.05
C SER A 150 -1.68 0.84 4.75
N VAL A 151 -2.22 1.91 4.17
CA VAL A 151 -2.90 1.86 2.87
C VAL A 151 -1.98 1.33 1.76
N LYS A 152 -0.76 1.88 1.62
CA LYS A 152 0.22 1.46 0.59
C LYS A 152 0.57 -0.03 0.71
N PHE A 153 0.90 -0.50 1.92
CA PHE A 153 1.18 -1.92 2.16
C PHE A 153 -0.05 -2.80 1.90
N GLY A 154 -1.24 -2.35 2.29
CA GLY A 154 -2.50 -3.04 2.00
C GLY A 154 -2.72 -3.23 0.51
N ILE A 155 -2.62 -2.16 -0.29
CA ILE A 155 -2.75 -2.20 -1.75
C ILE A 155 -1.73 -3.16 -2.36
N ALA A 156 -0.46 -3.05 -1.95
CA ALA A 156 0.61 -3.84 -2.53
C ALA A 156 0.44 -5.36 -2.26
N ILE A 157 0.05 -5.74 -1.04
CA ILE A 157 -0.24 -7.15 -0.71
C ILE A 157 -1.50 -7.64 -1.43
N ILE A 158 -2.54 -6.81 -1.59
CA ILE A 158 -3.75 -7.15 -2.35
C ILE A 158 -3.41 -7.53 -3.79
N GLY A 159 -2.46 -6.83 -4.43
CA GLY A 159 -1.98 -7.17 -5.78
C GLY A 159 -1.49 -8.62 -5.91
N LEU A 160 -0.93 -9.20 -4.85
CA LEU A 160 -0.46 -10.59 -4.82
C LEU A 160 -1.59 -11.62 -4.55
N CYS A 161 -2.75 -11.19 -4.07
CA CYS A 161 -3.81 -12.08 -3.60
C CYS A 161 -4.69 -12.67 -4.71
N GLN A 162 -4.52 -12.25 -5.97
CA GLN A 162 -5.33 -12.69 -7.13
C GLN A 162 -6.85 -12.59 -6.92
N ASN A 163 -7.29 -11.67 -6.04
CA ASN A 163 -8.68 -11.49 -5.69
C ASN A 163 -9.17 -10.15 -6.23
N LYS A 164 -10.17 -10.22 -7.12
CA LYS A 164 -10.69 -9.06 -7.86
C LYS A 164 -11.68 -8.20 -7.06
N LYS A 165 -12.13 -8.66 -5.90
CA LYS A 165 -13.10 -7.93 -5.06
C LYS A 165 -12.69 -6.48 -4.73
N PRO A 166 -11.40 -6.16 -4.46
CA PRO A 166 -11.01 -4.80 -4.09
C PRO A 166 -10.85 -3.82 -5.26
N ILE A 167 -11.00 -4.24 -6.53
CA ILE A 167 -10.64 -3.40 -7.70
C ILE A 167 -11.27 -2.00 -7.64
N GLU A 168 -12.55 -1.89 -7.29
CA GLU A 168 -13.21 -0.59 -7.22
C GLU A 168 -12.65 0.30 -6.09
N ASN A 169 -12.31 -0.29 -4.94
CA ASN A 169 -11.64 0.44 -3.86
C ASN A 169 -10.23 0.86 -4.27
N LEU A 170 -9.49 0.02 -5.02
CA LEU A 170 -8.17 0.37 -5.55
C LEU A 170 -8.25 1.54 -6.54
N LYS A 171 -9.27 1.58 -7.39
CA LYS A 171 -9.50 2.72 -8.29
C LYS A 171 -9.78 4.01 -7.52
N ILE A 172 -10.55 3.95 -6.44
CA ILE A 172 -10.83 5.11 -5.58
C ILE A 172 -9.55 5.59 -4.88
N LEU A 173 -8.80 4.67 -4.26
CA LEU A 173 -7.53 4.98 -3.61
C LEU A 173 -6.55 5.63 -4.60
N GLY A 174 -6.45 5.06 -5.81
CA GLY A 174 -5.59 5.54 -6.87
C GLY A 174 -5.94 6.93 -7.43
N LEU A 175 -7.07 7.53 -7.04
CA LEU A 175 -7.36 8.93 -7.41
C LEU A 175 -6.45 9.92 -6.66
N HIS A 176 -5.82 9.50 -5.56
CA HIS A 176 -4.92 10.32 -4.77
C HIS A 176 -3.45 9.99 -5.13
N GLU A 177 -2.64 11.02 -5.38
CA GLU A 177 -1.25 10.90 -5.85
C GLU A 177 -0.38 10.00 -4.95
N GLU A 178 -0.61 10.03 -3.64
CA GLU A 178 0.04 9.15 -2.66
C GLU A 178 -0.15 7.63 -2.92
N PHE A 179 -1.23 7.24 -3.61
CA PHE A 179 -1.60 5.84 -3.83
C PHE A 179 -1.70 5.46 -5.31
N THR A 180 -1.58 6.43 -6.24
CA THR A 180 -1.75 6.20 -7.68
C THR A 180 -0.83 5.10 -8.19
N VAL A 181 0.44 5.09 -7.79
CA VAL A 181 1.43 4.08 -8.19
C VAL A 181 1.06 2.70 -7.68
N PHE A 182 0.82 2.59 -6.37
CA PHE A 182 0.47 1.33 -5.72
C PHE A 182 -0.80 0.74 -6.36
N SER A 183 -1.80 1.58 -6.61
CA SER A 183 -3.06 1.19 -7.22
C SER A 183 -2.87 0.74 -8.67
N THR A 184 -2.05 1.46 -9.44
CA THR A 184 -1.68 1.10 -10.81
C THR A 184 -1.01 -0.27 -10.88
N ILE A 185 -0.05 -0.52 -10.00
CA ILE A 185 0.64 -1.82 -9.92
C ILE A 185 -0.34 -2.92 -9.51
N ALA A 186 -1.14 -2.72 -8.46
CA ALA A 186 -2.12 -3.71 -8.02
C ALA A 186 -3.18 -4.02 -9.11
N LEU A 187 -3.64 -3.01 -9.83
CA LEU A 187 -4.55 -3.18 -10.96
C LEU A 187 -3.92 -3.99 -12.09
N SER A 188 -2.61 -3.86 -12.33
CA SER A 188 -1.91 -4.66 -13.35
C SER A 188 -1.95 -6.16 -13.10
N TYR A 189 -2.12 -6.59 -11.84
CA TYR A 189 -2.28 -7.98 -11.47
C TYR A 189 -3.74 -8.45 -11.39
N LEU A 190 -4.69 -7.53 -11.23
CA LEU A 190 -6.08 -7.85 -10.86
C LEU A 190 -7.12 -7.52 -11.94
N SER A 191 -6.90 -6.46 -12.71
CA SER A 191 -7.87 -5.96 -13.69
C SER A 191 -7.97 -6.85 -14.92
N ASN A 192 -9.19 -7.06 -15.40
CA ASN A 192 -9.45 -7.69 -16.71
C ASN A 192 -9.39 -6.69 -17.87
N ASN A 193 -9.41 -5.39 -17.57
CA ASN A 193 -9.44 -4.32 -18.55
C ASN A 193 -8.44 -3.23 -18.16
N LEU A 194 -7.18 -3.65 -18.01
CA LEU A 194 -6.12 -2.84 -17.44
C LEU A 194 -5.96 -1.51 -18.18
N ILE A 195 -5.87 -1.53 -19.52
CA ILE A 195 -5.70 -0.33 -20.35
C ILE A 195 -6.80 0.69 -20.06
N GLN A 196 -8.06 0.25 -20.06
CA GLN A 196 -9.19 1.15 -19.79
C GLN A 196 -9.16 1.67 -18.36
N ASP A 197 -8.89 0.82 -17.37
CA ASP A 197 -8.83 1.23 -15.97
C ASP A 197 -7.73 2.27 -15.74
N LEU A 198 -6.53 2.05 -16.30
CA LEU A 198 -5.41 2.97 -16.24
C LEU A 198 -5.71 4.28 -16.98
N TRP A 199 -6.28 4.24 -18.17
CA TRP A 199 -6.63 5.44 -18.92
C TRP A 199 -7.69 6.28 -18.21
N GLN A 200 -8.72 5.65 -17.63
CA GLN A 200 -9.72 6.35 -16.83
C GLN A 200 -9.12 6.98 -15.56
N LEU A 201 -8.16 6.30 -14.94
CA LEU A 201 -7.43 6.83 -13.78
C LEU A 201 -6.57 8.03 -14.18
N ALA A 202 -5.78 7.91 -15.25
CA ALA A 202 -4.88 8.96 -15.76
C ALA A 202 -5.60 10.26 -16.15
N LYS A 203 -6.87 10.17 -16.54
CA LYS A 203 -7.73 11.35 -16.82
C LYS A 203 -8.17 12.09 -15.56
N LYS A 204 -8.06 11.47 -14.38
CA LYS A 204 -8.58 11.97 -13.10
C LYS A 204 -7.50 12.38 -12.10
N VAL A 205 -6.28 11.87 -12.27
CA VAL A 205 -5.12 12.24 -11.47
C VAL A 205 -4.32 13.36 -12.13
N ASN A 206 -3.57 14.12 -11.33
CA ASN A 206 -2.72 15.22 -11.78
C ASN A 206 -1.37 15.12 -11.06
N GLY A 207 -0.26 15.26 -11.77
CA GLY A 207 1.08 15.20 -11.18
C GLY A 207 1.85 13.92 -11.54
N TRP A 208 2.60 13.39 -10.58
CA TRP A 208 3.51 12.27 -10.81
C TRP A 208 2.79 10.96 -11.08
N GLY A 209 1.69 10.70 -10.38
CA GLY A 209 0.85 9.54 -10.59
C GLY A 209 0.33 9.48 -12.03
N LYS A 210 -0.03 10.64 -12.61
CA LYS A 210 -0.43 10.71 -14.03
C LYS A 210 0.73 10.34 -14.95
N ILE A 211 1.92 10.91 -14.73
CA ILE A 211 3.10 10.63 -15.55
C ILE A 211 3.42 9.14 -15.53
N GLN A 212 3.42 8.50 -14.34
CA GLN A 212 3.70 7.07 -14.22
C GLN A 212 2.65 6.18 -14.88
N ILE A 213 1.36 6.57 -14.87
CA ILE A 213 0.35 5.84 -15.63
C ILE A 213 0.54 6.00 -17.13
N VAL A 214 0.82 7.22 -17.59
CA VAL A 214 1.08 7.55 -19.01
C VAL A 214 2.29 6.77 -19.52
N ASP A 215 3.41 6.78 -18.80
CA ASP A 215 4.62 6.02 -19.14
C ASP A 215 4.30 4.53 -19.26
N ARG A 216 3.52 3.99 -18.33
CA ARG A 216 3.11 2.58 -18.38
C ARG A 216 2.15 2.27 -19.54
N LEU A 217 1.24 3.17 -19.87
CA LEU A 217 0.33 3.01 -21.02
C LEU A 217 1.12 3.04 -22.34
N ALA A 218 2.15 3.88 -22.45
CA ALA A 218 2.98 3.99 -23.65
C ALA A 218 3.76 2.71 -23.97
N GLU A 219 3.95 1.80 -23.00
CA GLU A 219 4.57 0.49 -23.19
C GLU A 219 3.57 -0.61 -23.63
N MET A 220 2.28 -0.29 -23.75
CA MET A 220 1.22 -1.24 -24.09
C MET A 220 0.76 -1.10 -25.53
N ASP A 221 0.09 -2.14 -26.04
CA ASP A 221 -0.66 -2.06 -27.31
C ASP A 221 -1.98 -1.32 -27.07
N LEU A 222 -2.09 -0.09 -27.60
CA LEU A 222 -3.16 0.84 -27.28
C LEU A 222 -4.13 1.03 -28.46
N PRO A 223 -5.45 1.13 -28.20
CA PRO A 223 -6.39 1.64 -29.19
C PRO A 223 -6.05 3.08 -29.61
N ASP A 224 -6.31 3.42 -30.88
CA ASP A 224 -6.04 4.76 -31.47
C ASP A 224 -6.56 5.91 -30.60
N VAL A 225 -7.76 5.78 -30.04
CA VAL A 225 -8.38 6.81 -29.17
C VAL A 225 -7.54 7.14 -27.92
N ILE A 226 -6.75 6.18 -27.42
CA ILE A 226 -5.86 6.39 -26.28
C ILE A 226 -4.53 6.95 -26.75
N ILE A 227 -4.02 6.52 -27.90
CA ILE A 227 -2.82 7.10 -28.53
C ILE A 227 -3.03 8.59 -28.79
N ASP A 228 -4.17 8.96 -29.38
CA ASP A 228 -4.56 10.35 -29.64
C ASP A 228 -4.67 11.18 -28.36
N TRP A 229 -4.95 10.56 -27.21
CA TRP A 229 -5.01 11.24 -25.91
C TRP A 229 -3.62 11.46 -25.28
N LEU A 230 -2.61 10.68 -25.67
CA LEU A 230 -1.26 10.77 -25.12
C LEU A 230 -0.40 11.87 -25.80
N VAL A 231 -0.78 12.29 -27.01
CA VAL A 231 -0.09 13.31 -27.84
C VAL A 231 -0.69 14.70 -27.62
#